data_AF-A0A0M8QPC4-F1
#
_entry.id   AF-A0A0M8QPC4-F1
#
_cell.length_a   1.000
_cell.length_b   1.000
_cell.length_c   1.000
_cell.angle_alpha   90.00
_cell.angle_beta   90.00
_cell.angle_gamma   90.00
#
_symmetry.space_group_name_H-M   'P 1'
#
loop_
_entity.id
_entity.type
_entity.pdbx_description
1 polymer ?
#
loop_
_entity_poly.entity_id
_entity_poly.type
_entity_poly.pdbx_seq_one_letter_code
_entity_poly.pdbx_strand_id
1 'polypeptide(L)'
;MNRTDALDMVRESISSVIPGADVAALAPDDAFREALDMDSLDFLSFVEVLSERSGIRIEDEDTPRLTTLSGSADFLVARTR
;
A
#
# COMPACT_ATOMS: atom_id res chain seq x y z
N MET A 1 15.57 1.01 -0.70
CA MET A 1 14.42 1.83 -1.15
C MET A 1 14.34 3.08 -0.28
N ASN A 2 14.13 4.27 -0.85
CA ASN A 2 13.86 5.48 -0.07
C ASN A 2 12.35 5.66 0.18
N ARG A 3 11.94 6.58 1.08
CA ARG A 3 10.51 6.77 1.43
C ARG A 3 9.68 7.24 0.24
N THR A 4 10.23 8.09 -0.63
CA THR A 4 9.53 8.59 -1.82
C THR A 4 9.26 7.45 -2.79
N ASP A 5 10.26 6.63 -3.10
CA ASP A 5 10.09 5.45 -3.97
C ASP A 5 9.04 4.49 -3.39
N ALA A 6 9.04 4.31 -2.07
CA ALA A 6 8.09 3.46 -1.37
C ALA A 6 6.65 4.00 -1.48
N LEU A 7 6.46 5.31 -1.31
CA LEU A 7 5.15 5.95 -1.47
C LEU A 7 4.63 5.83 -2.90
N ASP A 8 5.49 6.06 -3.89
CA ASP A 8 5.12 5.92 -5.31
C ASP A 8 4.74 4.47 -5.63
N MET A 9 5.51 3.50 -5.14
CA MET A 9 5.18 2.08 -5.31
C MET A 9 3.82 1.72 -4.69
N VAL A 10 3.52 2.21 -3.48
CA VAL A 10 2.23 1.96 -2.82
C VAL A 10 1.07 2.56 -3.63
N ARG A 11 1.21 3.81 -4.10
CA ARG A 11 0.20 4.48 -4.94
C ARG A 11 -0.06 3.70 -6.22
N GLU A 12 0.99 3.29 -6.90
CA GLU A 12 0.90 2.49 -8.13
C GLU A 12 0.28 1.11 -7.90
N SER A 13 0.58 0.45 -6.77
CA SER A 13 -0.06 -0.82 -6.40
C SER A 13 -1.57 -0.65 -6.18
N ILE A 14 -1.98 0.42 -5.50
CA ILE A 14 -3.40 0.72 -5.27
C ILE A 14 -4.11 1.00 -6.60
N SER A 15 -3.53 1.86 -7.46
CA SER A 15 -4.12 2.18 -8.77
C SER A 15 -4.21 0.97 -9.70
N SER A 16 -3.38 -0.05 -9.50
CA SER A 16 -3.45 -1.31 -10.24
C SER A 16 -4.66 -2.17 -9.83
N VAL A 17 -5.11 -2.07 -8.58
CA VAL A 17 -6.21 -2.88 -8.04
C VAL A 17 -7.54 -2.15 -8.14
N ILE A 18 -7.55 -0.85 -7.87
CA ILE A 18 -8.72 0.02 -7.98
C ILE A 18 -8.44 1.06 -9.06
N PRO A 19 -8.76 0.75 -10.33
CA PRO A 19 -8.60 1.70 -11.43
C PRO A 19 -9.48 2.93 -11.18
N GLY A 20 -8.85 4.11 -11.13
CA GLY A 20 -9.55 5.37 -10.86
C GLY A 20 -9.62 5.78 -9.39
N ALA A 21 -8.98 5.05 -8.47
CA ALA A 21 -8.76 5.50 -7.10
C ALA A 21 -8.00 6.84 -7.08
N ASP A 22 -8.52 7.83 -6.34
CA ASP A 22 -7.85 9.13 -6.18
C ASP A 22 -6.74 9.06 -5.12
N VAL A 23 -5.69 8.30 -5.44
CA VAL A 23 -4.50 8.17 -4.59
C VAL A 23 -3.75 9.48 -4.43
N ALA A 24 -3.96 10.46 -5.32
CA ALA A 24 -3.35 11.78 -5.23
C ALA A 24 -3.96 12.61 -4.08
N ALA A 25 -5.26 12.45 -3.81
CA ALA A 25 -5.95 13.11 -2.72
C ALA A 25 -5.75 12.46 -1.34
N LEU A 26 -5.23 11.24 -1.27
CA LEU A 26 -4.98 10.53 -0.01
C LEU A 26 -3.94 11.24 0.87
N ALA A 27 -4.31 11.51 2.11
CA ALA A 27 -3.36 11.92 3.13
C ALA A 27 -2.48 10.73 3.56
N PRO A 28 -1.28 10.98 4.13
CA PRO A 28 -0.37 9.91 4.55
C PRO A 28 -0.98 8.91 5.54
N ASP A 29 -1.89 9.38 6.40
CA ASP A 29 -2.47 8.60 7.50
C ASP A 29 -3.93 8.20 7.24
N ASP A 30 -4.46 8.47 6.04
CA ASP A 30 -5.82 8.05 5.67
C ASP A 30 -5.87 6.54 5.48
N ALA A 31 -6.91 5.93 6.04
CA ALA A 31 -7.17 4.51 5.89
C ALA A 31 -7.71 4.22 4.47
N PHE A 32 -7.05 3.33 3.74
CA PHE A 32 -7.42 3.00 2.36
C PHE A 32 -8.87 2.54 2.21
N ARG A 33 -9.37 1.75 3.18
CA ARG A 33 -10.75 1.26 3.16
C ARG A 33 -11.79 2.37 3.24
N GLU A 34 -11.51 3.43 3.99
CA GLU A 34 -12.44 4.56 4.14
C GLU A 34 -12.25 5.60 3.03
N ALA A 35 -11.00 5.88 2.64
CA ALA A 35 -10.69 6.91 1.66
C ALA A 35 -10.94 6.49 0.20
N LEU A 36 -10.85 5.20 -0.10
CA LEU A 36 -10.97 4.66 -1.47
C LEU A 36 -12.16 3.71 -1.64
N ASP A 37 -13.01 3.57 -0.62
CA ASP A 37 -14.04 2.52 -0.56
C ASP A 37 -13.46 1.11 -0.85
N MET A 38 -12.19 0.89 -0.48
CA MET A 38 -11.48 -0.36 -0.72
C MET A 38 -12.08 -1.47 0.13
N ASP A 39 -12.54 -2.54 -0.52
CA ASP A 39 -13.09 -3.70 0.18
C ASP A 39 -12.00 -4.66 0.68
N SER A 40 -12.41 -5.79 1.28
CA SER A 40 -11.46 -6.79 1.79
C SER A 40 -10.68 -7.52 0.69
N LEU A 41 -11.31 -7.74 -0.47
CA LEU A 41 -10.71 -8.44 -1.60
C LEU A 41 -9.73 -7.52 -2.33
N ASP A 42 -10.11 -6.26 -2.55
CA ASP A 42 -9.24 -5.22 -3.09
C ASP A 42 -8.00 -5.02 -2.20
N PHE A 43 -8.20 -4.98 -0.88
CA PHE A 43 -7.07 -4.86 0.05
C PHE A 43 -6.11 -6.06 -0.05
N LEU A 44 -6.64 -7.29 -0.17
CA LEU A 44 -5.81 -8.48 -0.32
C LEU A 44 -5.03 -8.44 -1.65
N SER A 45 -5.70 -8.10 -2.75
CA SER A 45 -5.05 -7.92 -4.05
C SER A 45 -4.00 -6.81 -4.02
N PHE A 46 -4.23 -5.72 -3.30
CA PHE A 46 -3.24 -4.67 -3.09
C PHE A 46 -1.99 -5.19 -2.38
N VAL A 47 -2.18 -5.98 -1.31
CA VAL A 47 -1.07 -6.59 -0.57
C VAL A 47 -0.28 -7.56 -1.46
N GLU A 48 -0.96 -8.39 -2.25
CA GLU A 48 -0.31 -9.30 -3.20
C GLU A 48 0.51 -8.54 -4.25
N VAL A 49 -0.08 -7.54 -4.91
CA VAL A 49 0.61 -6.70 -5.90
C VAL A 49 1.78 -5.94 -5.27
N LEU A 50 1.63 -5.44 -4.04
CA LEU A 50 2.70 -4.75 -3.34
C LEU A 50 3.85 -5.70 -2.98
N SER A 51 3.54 -6.91 -2.53
CA SER A 51 4.52 -7.97 -2.25
C SER A 51 5.31 -8.33 -3.51
N GLU A 52 4.63 -8.54 -4.64
CA GLU A 52 5.27 -8.86 -5.92
C GLU A 52 6.17 -7.73 -6.43
N ARG A 53 5.69 -6.49 -6.40
CA ARG A 53 6.44 -5.31 -6.87
C ARG A 53 7.65 -4.98 -6.01
N SER A 54 7.50 -5.11 -4.70
CA SER A 54 8.58 -4.82 -3.75
C SER A 54 9.56 -5.99 -3.58
N GLY A 55 9.16 -7.20 -3.96
CA GLY A 55 9.90 -8.44 -3.68
C GLY A 55 9.93 -8.82 -2.20
N ILE A 56 9.12 -8.16 -1.36
CA ILE A 56 9.03 -8.40 0.08
C ILE A 56 7.87 -9.35 0.33
N ARG A 57 8.14 -10.44 1.04
CA ARG A 57 7.08 -11.31 1.58
C ARG A 57 6.32 -10.56 2.67
N ILE A 58 5.03 -10.35 2.45
CA ILE A 58 4.08 -9.77 3.40
C ILE A 58 3.25 -10.90 4.00
N GLU A 59 3.21 -11.03 5.32
CA GLU A 59 2.38 -12.02 6.01
C GLU A 59 1.10 -11.38 6.56
N ASP A 60 0.11 -12.20 6.93
CA ASP A 60 -1.18 -11.71 7.47
C ASP A 60 -0.99 -10.76 8.67
N GLU A 61 0.01 -11.04 9.51
CA GLU A 61 0.37 -10.22 10.69
C GLU A 61 0.90 -8.82 10.31
N ASP A 62 1.45 -8.65 9.10
CA ASP A 62 1.96 -7.38 8.61
C ASP A 62 0.85 -6.49 8.03
N THR A 63 -0.25 -7.09 7.55
CA THR A 63 -1.32 -6.39 6.85
C THR A 63 -1.92 -5.19 7.61
N PRO A 64 -2.06 -5.18 8.95
CA PRO A 64 -2.56 -4.01 9.67
C PRO A 64 -1.67 -2.77 9.51
N ARG A 65 -0.38 -2.96 9.19
CA ARG A 65 0.59 -1.87 8.95
C ARG A 65 0.48 -1.27 7.56
N LEU A 66 -0.25 -1.93 6.66
CA LEU A 66 -0.37 -1.57 5.24
C LEU A 66 -1.69 -0.85 4.93
N THR A 67 -2.34 -0.29 5.95
CA THR A 67 -3.67 0.31 5.84
C THR A 67 -3.63 1.79 5.44
N THR A 68 -2.45 2.41 5.48
CA THR A 68 -2.23 3.82 5.13
C THR A 68 -0.98 3.97 4.25
N LEU A 69 -0.84 5.12 3.56
CA LEU A 69 0.33 5.41 2.73
C LEU A 69 1.61 5.44 3.57
N SER A 70 1.55 6.11 4.72
CA SER A 70 2.67 6.26 5.65
C SER A 70 3.11 4.91 6.22
N GLY A 71 2.16 4.11 6.70
CA GLY A 71 2.43 2.78 7.27
C GLY A 71 3.04 1.82 6.24
N SER A 72 2.48 1.81 5.02
CA SER A 72 2.98 0.99 3.93
C SER A 72 4.39 1.40 3.50
N ALA A 73 4.64 2.70 3.36
CA ALA A 73 5.97 3.20 2.99
C ALA A 73 7.02 2.91 4.08
N ASP A 74 6.67 3.10 5.36
CA ASP A 74 7.55 2.79 6.48
C ASP A 74 7.86 1.29 6.58
N PHE A 75 6.88 0.43 6.30
CA PHE A 75 7.07 -1.01 6.23
C PHE A 75 8.08 -1.39 5.14
N LEU A 76 7.90 -0.88 3.92
CA LEU A 76 8.80 -1.17 2.79
C LEU A 76 10.22 -0.68 3.07
N VAL A 77 10.38 0.57 3.52
CA VAL A 77 11.69 1.14 3.85
C VAL A 77 12.38 0.34 4.95
N ALA A 78 11.66 -0.14 5.96
CA ALA A 78 12.23 -0.95 7.03
C ALA A 78 12.71 -2.32 6.54
N ARG A 79 12.09 -2.89 5.50
CA ARG A 79 12.36 -4.24 5.01
C ARG A 79 13.35 -4.30 3.84
N THR A 80 13.55 -3.19 3.12
CA THR A 80 14.58 -3.07 2.07
C THR A 80 15.92 -2.50 2.58
N ARG A 81 16.13 -2.45 3.89
CA ARG A 81 17.39 -2.02 4.52
C ARG A 81 18.32 -3.19 4.81
#